data_AF-A0A3D5SNQ9-F1
#
_entry.id   AF-A0A3D5SNQ9-F1
#
_cell.length_a   1.000
_cell.length_b   1.000
_cell.length_c   1.000
_cell.angle_alpha   90.00
_cell.angle_beta   90.00
_cell.angle_gamma   90.00
#
_symmetry.space_group_name_H-M   'P 1'
#
loop_
_entity.id
_entity.type
_entity.pdbx_description
1 polymer ?
#
loop_
_entity_poly.entity_id
_entity_poly.type
_entity_poly.pdbx_seq_one_letter_code
_entity_poly.pdbx_strand_id
1 'polypeptide(L)'
;MFIDTRLEEYFLRLCMSGPGMRTRKIFFQLLGGVEPEMKTFRKILLLVCGVTWLAISTAAETPPSPIFFKTQDSDEWVRKTLHIQRRYTRVLLVDGAGAGDRIKNVRVEVLELNKRHTNRQKGAALYPVNAVYKSLQEAADAARGGDLIAVMPGTYAGFVMGDKPDASDGHYIHVKAMGKPGDCIINRASERDPDWMILLQAAHHVIVEGFNIAGATGPGMKPVGPRAGIMLDGDFGRSGKQTHHIVIVGNFSHNHAKWGLHSTDTHTVLIQDNLFALSALEHSAYASDGSDNYVIRRNIFFGSRSGGLQCNIDSVSSFHELLKNPALRDYRKEEPTRAWALGLVKLATEKFGANNFPDGRGLNFIIEDNVINENGKAGGGSLNLAGLQESLIQNNLIYGNFNHGIAQWDDANPYDASYVEPGPQSPADVKGPDDLPLWGCHSNIIRNNTVLMNNKGRAAMQSRNGSWGTSMRNNIFINDQPFSIEIFNTSIFRLDARFNVINTLSYTAMPDALKILAIALPEGPSMRSGITREKIAGDFVRYGDEPW
;
A
#
# COMPACT_ATOMS: atom_id res chain seq x y z
N MET A 1 51.26 -26.69 37.01
CA MET A 1 51.62 -28.06 37.42
C MET A 1 50.87 -28.31 38.72
N PHE A 2 49.67 -28.92 38.81
CA PHE A 2 48.81 -29.69 37.93
C PHE A 2 47.47 -28.95 37.69
N ILE A 3 46.92 -29.04 36.46
CA ILE A 3 45.53 -28.67 36.19
C ILE A 3 44.69 -29.92 36.51
N ASP A 4 43.75 -29.81 37.45
CA ASP A 4 42.79 -30.87 37.78
C ASP A 4 41.79 -31.01 36.62
N THR A 5 41.87 -32.13 35.91
CA THR A 5 41.09 -32.50 34.73
C THR A 5 39.60 -32.74 35.01
N ARG A 6 39.12 -32.50 36.24
CA ARG A 6 37.69 -32.63 36.60
C ARG A 6 36.84 -31.38 36.35
N LEU A 7 37.44 -30.21 36.11
CA LEU A 7 36.73 -28.95 35.90
C LEU A 7 36.24 -28.76 34.44
N GLU A 8 36.96 -29.29 33.45
CA GLU A 8 36.55 -29.22 32.04
C GLU A 8 35.34 -30.12 31.72
N GLU A 9 35.24 -31.31 32.33
CA GLU A 9 34.08 -32.20 32.15
C GLU A 9 32.78 -31.62 32.75
N TYR A 10 32.89 -30.78 33.79
CA TYR A 10 31.72 -30.14 34.41
C TYR A 10 31.18 -28.98 33.59
N PHE A 11 32.05 -28.23 32.92
CA PHE A 11 31.66 -27.11 32.06
C PHE A 11 30.98 -27.59 30.77
N LEU A 12 31.44 -28.70 30.20
CA LEU A 12 30.84 -29.32 29.01
C LEU A 12 29.45 -29.92 29.27
N ARG A 13 29.15 -30.41 30.49
CA ARG A 13 27.82 -30.95 30.81
C ARG A 13 26.75 -29.88 31.04
N LEU A 14 27.11 -28.67 31.45
CA LEU A 14 26.14 -27.57 31.62
C LEU A 14 25.68 -26.95 30.29
N CYS A 15 26.54 -26.96 29.27
CA CYS A 15 26.21 -26.40 27.95
C CYS A 15 25.34 -27.31 27.08
N MET A 16 25.16 -28.60 27.44
CA MET A 16 24.43 -29.59 26.61
C MET A 16 23.01 -29.93 27.08
N SER A 17 22.48 -29.30 28.13
CA SER A 17 21.09 -29.50 28.55
C SER A 17 20.24 -28.29 28.19
N GLY A 18 19.36 -28.45 27.19
CA GLY A 18 18.38 -27.43 26.77
C GLY A 18 17.38 -27.02 27.87
N PRO A 19 16.51 -26.03 27.62
CA PRO A 19 15.74 -25.35 28.65
C PRO A 19 14.59 -26.24 29.15
N GLY A 20 14.90 -27.03 30.18
CA GLY A 20 13.98 -27.95 30.85
C GLY A 20 13.88 -27.63 32.33
N MET A 21 12.66 -27.33 32.76
CA MET A 21 12.23 -26.92 34.09
C MET A 21 12.62 -27.91 35.22
N ARG A 22 13.89 -27.95 35.68
CA ARG A 22 14.29 -28.72 36.88
C ARG A 22 15.69 -28.42 37.47
N THR A 23 16.19 -27.19 37.44
CA THR A 23 17.51 -26.83 38.02
C THR A 23 17.47 -26.03 39.32
N ARG A 24 16.29 -25.76 39.91
CA ARG A 24 16.19 -24.97 41.16
C ARG A 24 16.59 -25.70 42.46
N LYS A 25 16.84 -27.02 42.44
CA LYS A 25 17.08 -27.79 43.68
C LYS A 25 18.51 -28.30 43.90
N ILE A 26 19.43 -28.12 42.96
CA ILE A 26 20.83 -28.59 43.13
C ILE A 26 21.79 -27.47 43.56
N PHE A 27 21.40 -26.20 43.40
CA PHE A 27 22.28 -25.08 43.74
C PHE A 27 22.42 -24.79 45.24
N PHE A 28 21.52 -25.30 46.09
CA PHE A 28 21.44 -24.93 47.50
C PHE A 28 22.12 -25.91 48.49
N GLN A 29 22.70 -27.02 48.00
CA GLN A 29 23.25 -28.07 48.88
C GLN A 29 24.78 -28.25 48.81
N LEU A 30 25.52 -27.37 48.13
CA LEU A 30 26.96 -27.48 47.93
C LEU A 30 27.79 -26.32 48.55
N LEU A 31 27.21 -25.52 49.43
CA LEU A 31 27.87 -24.32 49.99
C LEU A 31 27.94 -24.32 51.53
N GLY A 32 28.09 -25.48 52.13
CA GLY A 32 28.42 -25.63 53.55
C GLY A 32 29.92 -25.62 53.80
N GLY A 33 30.49 -24.42 53.99
CA GLY A 33 31.76 -24.22 54.72
C GLY A 33 33.02 -24.04 53.87
N VAL A 34 33.39 -22.78 53.58
CA VAL A 34 34.79 -22.34 53.33
C VAL A 34 34.95 -20.85 53.68
N GLU A 35 36.14 -20.50 54.16
CA GLU A 35 36.73 -19.29 54.77
C GLU A 35 36.54 -17.88 54.11
N PRO A 36 36.92 -16.79 54.83
CA PRO A 36 36.56 -15.39 54.50
C PRO A 36 37.16 -14.80 53.21
N GLU A 37 38.20 -15.40 52.62
CA GLU A 37 38.88 -14.83 51.43
C GLU A 37 38.10 -15.04 50.11
N MET A 38 37.08 -15.91 50.09
CA MET A 38 36.25 -16.14 48.90
C MET A 38 35.16 -15.09 48.66
N LYS A 39 34.99 -14.09 49.54
CA LYS A 39 33.98 -13.03 49.37
C LYS A 39 34.28 -12.10 48.20
N THR A 40 35.56 -11.81 47.94
CA THR A 40 35.97 -10.92 46.84
C THR A 40 35.88 -11.62 45.49
N PHE A 41 36.26 -12.90 45.43
CA PHE A 41 36.13 -13.72 44.22
C PHE A 41 34.67 -13.98 43.85
N ARG A 42 33.78 -14.19 44.84
CA ARG A 42 32.32 -14.28 44.61
C ARG A 42 31.73 -13.00 44.03
N LYS A 43 32.16 -11.82 44.48
CA LYS A 43 31.67 -10.54 43.95
C LYS A 43 32.10 -10.32 42.51
N ILE A 44 33.35 -10.67 42.18
CA ILE A 44 33.87 -10.53 40.81
C ILE A 44 33.20 -11.56 39.88
N LEU A 45 33.02 -12.82 40.32
CA LEU A 45 32.35 -13.84 39.53
C LEU A 45 30.85 -13.53 39.32
N LEU A 46 30.15 -13.02 40.34
CA LEU A 46 28.75 -12.57 40.20
C LEU A 46 28.62 -11.32 39.32
N LEU A 47 29.61 -10.42 39.33
CA LEU A 47 29.63 -9.25 38.45
C LEU A 47 29.95 -9.65 37.00
N VAL A 48 30.91 -10.55 36.78
CA VAL A 48 31.27 -11.05 35.44
C VAL A 48 30.16 -11.95 34.88
N CYS A 49 29.54 -12.82 35.69
CA CYS A 49 28.34 -13.56 35.31
C CYS A 49 27.15 -12.63 35.10
N GLY A 50 26.96 -11.59 35.93
CA GLY A 50 25.89 -10.61 35.75
C GLY A 50 26.05 -9.77 34.48
N VAL A 51 27.27 -9.39 34.12
CA VAL A 51 27.59 -8.64 32.89
C VAL A 51 27.56 -9.55 31.66
N THR A 52 27.95 -10.82 31.76
CA THR A 52 27.79 -11.80 30.66
C THR A 52 26.34 -12.28 30.51
N TRP A 53 25.52 -12.29 31.56
CA TRP A 53 24.08 -12.59 31.47
C TRP A 53 23.25 -11.38 31.04
N LEU A 54 23.71 -10.15 31.28
CA LEU A 54 23.16 -8.95 30.60
C LEU A 54 23.61 -8.85 29.14
N ALA A 55 24.79 -9.39 28.79
CA ALA A 55 25.32 -9.38 27.42
C ALA A 55 24.91 -10.61 26.58
N ILE A 56 24.30 -11.63 27.18
CA ILE A 56 23.78 -12.81 26.49
C ILE A 56 22.27 -12.86 26.77
N SER A 57 21.47 -12.59 25.74
CA SER A 57 19.99 -12.55 25.71
C SER A 57 19.33 -11.17 25.71
N THR A 58 19.81 -10.26 24.85
CA THR A 58 18.88 -9.41 24.09
C THR A 58 18.97 -9.77 22.62
N ALA A 59 18.62 -11.02 22.29
CA ALA A 59 18.09 -11.22 20.94
C ALA A 59 16.86 -10.33 20.87
N ALA A 60 16.94 -9.23 20.11
CA ALA A 60 15.79 -8.36 19.90
C ALA A 60 14.63 -9.25 19.44
N GLU A 61 13.54 -9.29 20.21
CA GLU A 61 12.37 -10.06 19.82
C GLU A 61 11.88 -9.52 18.47
N THR A 62 11.59 -10.44 17.54
CA THR A 62 11.03 -10.08 16.25
C THR A 62 9.76 -9.24 16.48
N PRO A 63 9.64 -8.05 15.85
CA PRO A 63 8.46 -7.21 16.01
C PRO A 63 7.18 -7.98 15.68
N PRO A 64 6.06 -7.70 16.37
CA PRO A 64 4.79 -8.34 16.04
C PRO A 64 4.37 -7.97 14.61
N SER A 65 3.95 -8.97 13.85
CA SER A 65 3.44 -8.80 12.49
C SER A 65 2.10 -8.08 12.47
N PRO A 66 1.87 -7.13 11.54
CA PRO A 66 0.56 -6.54 11.35
C PRO A 66 -0.40 -7.60 10.81
N ILE A 67 -1.61 -7.61 11.37
CA ILE A 67 -2.69 -8.48 10.96
C ILE A 67 -3.64 -7.66 10.10
N PHE A 68 -3.71 -7.99 8.81
CA PHE A 68 -4.62 -7.33 7.89
C PHE A 68 -6.02 -7.91 8.01
N PHE A 69 -6.99 -7.06 8.33
CA PHE A 69 -8.39 -7.44 8.38
C PHE A 69 -8.92 -7.61 6.95
N LYS A 70 -9.15 -8.86 6.54
CA LYS A 70 -9.67 -9.20 5.21
C LYS A 70 -11.19 -9.17 5.22
N THR A 71 -11.76 -8.38 4.32
CA THR A 71 -13.21 -8.29 4.11
C THR A 71 -13.50 -7.88 2.67
N GLN A 72 -14.74 -8.05 2.23
CA GLN A 72 -15.23 -7.54 0.95
C GLN A 72 -16.10 -6.29 1.12
N ASP A 73 -16.14 -5.72 2.33
CA ASP A 73 -16.83 -4.48 2.68
C ASP A 73 -15.81 -3.44 3.17
N SER A 74 -15.58 -2.39 2.37
CA SER A 74 -14.63 -1.34 2.74
C SER A 74 -15.06 -0.56 3.99
N ASP A 75 -16.36 -0.44 4.28
CA ASP A 75 -16.85 0.21 5.49
C ASP A 75 -16.52 -0.66 6.73
N GLU A 76 -16.57 -1.98 6.58
CA GLU A 76 -16.09 -2.89 7.62
C GLU A 76 -14.59 -2.80 7.82
N TRP A 77 -13.81 -2.76 6.74
CA TRP A 77 -12.35 -2.58 6.81
C TRP A 77 -12.01 -1.30 7.59
N VAL A 78 -12.58 -0.15 7.21
CA VAL A 78 -12.31 1.12 7.89
C VAL A 78 -12.65 1.04 9.37
N ARG A 79 -13.79 0.43 9.74
CA ARG A 79 -14.22 0.31 11.14
C ARG A 79 -13.29 -0.56 11.98
N LYS A 80 -12.66 -1.57 11.37
CA LYS A 80 -11.81 -2.56 12.04
C LYS A 80 -10.33 -2.21 12.01
N THR A 81 -9.92 -1.33 11.11
CA THR A 81 -8.51 -1.04 10.83
C THR A 81 -8.13 0.40 11.18
N LEU A 82 -9.02 1.38 11.02
CA LEU A 82 -8.71 2.78 11.29
C LEU A 82 -9.44 3.28 12.54
N HIS A 83 -8.74 3.28 13.68
CA HIS A 83 -9.28 3.76 14.94
C HIS A 83 -8.93 5.24 15.17
N ILE A 84 -9.65 6.14 14.51
CA ILE A 84 -9.40 7.60 14.63
C ILE A 84 -9.97 8.15 15.95
N GLN A 85 -9.28 9.14 16.52
CA GLN A 85 -9.74 9.86 17.72
C GLN A 85 -11.09 10.56 17.52
N ARG A 86 -11.88 10.61 18.60
CA ARG A 86 -13.11 11.43 18.65
C ARG A 86 -12.87 12.89 18.98
N ARG A 87 -11.74 13.21 19.61
CA ARG A 87 -11.34 14.56 20.02
C ARG A 87 -9.85 14.75 19.79
N TYR A 88 -9.46 15.96 19.45
CA TYR A 88 -8.06 16.33 19.30
C TYR A 88 -7.44 16.73 20.65
N THR A 89 -6.17 16.38 20.85
CA THR A 89 -5.40 16.71 22.05
C THR A 89 -5.03 18.20 22.05
N ARG A 90 -4.56 18.70 20.91
CA ARG A 90 -4.22 20.10 20.69
C ARG A 90 -4.62 20.55 19.29
N VAL A 91 -4.82 21.84 19.13
CA VAL A 91 -4.95 22.50 17.83
C VAL A 91 -3.73 23.36 17.56
N LEU A 92 -3.02 23.01 16.49
CA LEU A 92 -1.94 23.78 15.89
C LEU A 92 -2.53 24.52 14.69
N LEU A 93 -2.78 25.83 14.84
CA LEU A 93 -3.34 26.64 13.77
C LEU A 93 -2.22 27.04 12.80
N VAL A 94 -2.44 26.87 11.50
CA VAL A 94 -1.53 27.36 10.45
C VAL A 94 -2.20 28.51 9.72
N ASP A 95 -1.59 29.70 9.80
CA ASP A 95 -2.06 30.90 9.11
C ASP A 95 -0.89 31.68 8.51
N GLY A 96 -0.75 31.59 7.19
CA GLY A 96 0.32 32.28 6.45
C GLY A 96 0.09 33.80 6.36
N ALA A 97 -1.14 34.28 6.56
CA ALA A 97 -1.48 35.70 6.46
C ALA A 97 -1.29 36.47 7.78
N GLY A 98 -1.03 35.77 8.89
CA GLY A 98 -0.71 36.38 10.19
C GLY A 98 -1.90 37.01 10.94
N ALA A 99 -3.14 36.64 10.58
CA ALA A 99 -4.34 36.99 11.35
C ALA A 99 -4.60 36.00 12.53
N GLY A 100 -3.86 34.91 12.61
CA GLY A 100 -4.07 33.75 13.47
C GLY A 100 -4.10 34.06 14.96
N ASP A 101 -3.39 35.09 15.42
CA ASP A 101 -3.42 35.53 16.83
C ASP A 101 -4.83 35.94 17.30
N ARG A 102 -5.72 36.29 16.37
CA ARG A 102 -7.13 36.64 16.64
C ARG A 102 -8.05 35.43 16.68
N ILE A 103 -7.63 34.29 16.10
CA ILE A 103 -8.42 33.05 16.09
C ILE A 103 -8.15 32.30 17.39
N LYS A 104 -9.04 32.46 18.37
CA LYS A 104 -8.92 31.78 19.67
C LYS A 104 -9.49 30.37 19.68
N ASN A 105 -10.42 30.09 18.77
CA ASN A 105 -11.06 28.78 18.67
C ASN A 105 -11.31 28.42 17.21
N VAL A 106 -11.25 27.13 16.91
CA VAL A 106 -11.66 26.56 15.61
C VAL A 106 -12.83 25.62 15.79
N ARG A 107 -13.79 25.68 14.88
CA ARG A 107 -14.92 24.76 14.82
C ARG A 107 -14.60 23.65 13.83
N VAL A 108 -14.64 22.41 14.28
CA VAL A 108 -14.21 21.25 13.49
C VAL A 108 -15.33 20.21 13.49
N GLU A 109 -15.73 19.77 12.31
CA GLU A 109 -16.66 18.64 12.17
C GLU A 109 -15.94 17.33 12.51
N VAL A 110 -16.70 16.37 13.06
CA VAL A 110 -16.16 15.03 13.32
C VAL A 110 -15.94 14.33 11.97
N LEU A 111 -14.71 13.87 11.73
CA LEU A 111 -14.38 13.06 10.56
C LEU A 111 -15.01 11.67 10.70
N GLU A 112 -15.87 11.31 9.76
CA GLU A 112 -16.57 10.02 9.71
C GLU A 112 -16.28 9.36 8.37
N LEU A 113 -15.27 8.50 8.33
CA LEU A 113 -14.75 7.95 7.07
C LEU A 113 -15.77 7.10 6.29
N ASN A 114 -16.72 6.45 6.98
CA ASN A 114 -17.77 5.64 6.34
C ASN A 114 -19.06 6.42 6.04
N LYS A 115 -19.06 7.74 6.23
CA LYS A 115 -20.25 8.55 5.96
C LYS A 115 -20.45 8.68 4.45
N ARG A 116 -21.53 8.11 3.93
CA ARG A 116 -22.02 8.39 2.57
C ARG A 116 -22.93 9.63 2.60
N HIS A 117 -22.89 10.47 1.56
CA HIS A 117 -23.67 11.71 1.45
C HIS A 117 -25.18 11.41 1.60
N THR A 118 -25.74 11.59 2.80
CA THR A 118 -27.20 11.65 3.11
C THR A 118 -27.53 11.63 4.62
N ASN A 119 -26.60 11.28 5.52
CA ASN A 119 -26.91 11.25 6.96
C ASN A 119 -26.67 12.59 7.67
N ARG A 120 -27.64 12.98 8.54
CA ARG A 120 -27.62 14.17 9.43
C ARG A 120 -26.22 14.47 9.96
N GLN A 121 -25.80 15.74 9.88
CA GLN A 121 -24.55 16.22 10.49
C GLN A 121 -24.48 15.81 11.97
N LYS A 122 -23.48 14.99 12.34
CA LYS A 122 -23.07 14.89 13.74
C LYS A 122 -22.37 16.19 14.14
N GLY A 123 -22.47 16.53 15.43
CA GLY A 123 -22.08 17.84 15.95
C GLY A 123 -20.64 18.22 15.67
N ALA A 124 -20.42 19.47 15.26
CA ALA A 124 -19.11 20.09 15.25
C ALA A 124 -18.67 20.38 16.69
N ALA A 125 -17.38 20.24 16.97
CA ALA A 125 -16.79 20.62 18.24
C ALA A 125 -15.97 21.91 18.10
N LEU A 126 -15.98 22.73 19.15
CA LEU A 126 -15.16 23.93 19.25
C LEU A 126 -13.89 23.57 20.02
N TYR A 127 -12.73 23.90 19.47
CA TYR A 127 -11.43 23.65 20.10
C TYR A 127 -10.67 24.96 20.29
N PRO A 128 -10.06 25.19 21.46
CA PRO A 128 -9.15 26.30 21.65
C PRO A 128 -7.89 26.09 20.81
N VAL A 129 -7.36 27.18 20.25
CA VAL A 129 -6.07 27.16 19.55
C VAL A 129 -4.93 27.11 20.58
N ASN A 130 -4.07 26.10 20.49
CA ASN A 130 -2.96 25.90 21.43
C ASN A 130 -1.66 26.56 20.96
N ALA A 131 -1.45 26.61 19.65
CA ALA A 131 -0.28 27.26 19.04
C ALA A 131 -0.63 27.74 17.62
N VAL A 132 0.09 28.76 17.15
CA VAL A 132 -0.05 29.32 15.80
C VAL A 132 1.29 29.24 15.09
N TYR A 133 1.28 28.77 13.85
CA TYR A 133 2.44 28.62 12.97
C TYR A 133 2.23 29.35 11.66
N LYS A 134 3.31 29.79 11.02
CA LYS A 134 3.26 30.50 9.74
C LYS A 134 3.28 29.54 8.56
N SER A 135 3.83 28.34 8.74
CA SER A 135 3.95 27.33 7.69
C SER A 135 3.42 25.96 8.11
N LEU A 136 3.10 25.13 7.10
CA LEU A 136 2.75 23.73 7.31
C LEU A 136 3.92 22.94 7.90
N GLN A 137 5.15 23.24 7.47
CA GLN A 137 6.34 22.52 7.96
C GLN A 137 6.58 22.76 9.46
N GLU A 138 6.48 24.00 9.94
CA GLU A 138 6.63 24.32 11.36
C GLU A 138 5.59 23.58 12.23
N ALA A 139 4.34 23.52 11.77
CA ALA A 139 3.29 22.80 12.47
C ALA A 139 3.51 21.27 12.43
N ALA A 140 3.94 20.71 11.30
CA ALA A 140 4.27 19.29 11.17
C ALA A 140 5.43 18.87 12.10
N ASP A 141 6.41 19.75 12.29
CA ASP A 141 7.51 19.53 13.23
C ASP A 141 7.02 19.48 14.67
N ALA A 142 6.15 20.41 15.05
CA ALA A 142 5.62 20.52 16.40
C ALA A 142 4.52 19.50 16.74
N ALA A 143 3.91 18.91 15.71
CA ALA A 143 2.83 17.95 15.85
C ALA A 143 3.26 16.66 16.55
N ARG A 144 2.32 16.13 17.32
CA ARG A 144 2.37 14.92 18.13
C ARG A 144 1.07 14.15 17.95
N GLY A 145 1.09 12.86 18.26
CA GLY A 145 -0.10 12.01 18.21
C GLY A 145 -1.35 12.66 18.83
N GLY A 146 -2.45 12.68 18.06
CA GLY A 146 -3.75 13.22 18.46
C GLY A 146 -3.94 14.72 18.19
N ASP A 147 -2.93 15.41 17.68
CA ASP A 147 -3.05 16.82 17.30
C ASP A 147 -3.88 17.03 16.03
N LEU A 148 -4.57 18.16 15.97
CA LEU A 148 -5.09 18.75 14.74
C LEU A 148 -4.17 19.88 14.29
N ILE A 149 -3.64 19.77 13.07
CA ILE A 149 -3.07 20.89 12.32
C ILE A 149 -4.21 21.52 11.51
N ALA A 150 -4.79 22.61 12.02
CA ALA A 150 -5.89 23.32 11.40
C ALA A 150 -5.36 24.42 10.47
N VAL A 151 -5.49 24.24 9.17
CA VAL A 151 -4.91 25.11 8.15
C VAL A 151 -5.97 26.08 7.63
N MET A 152 -5.73 27.37 7.83
CA MET A 152 -6.65 28.41 7.37
C MET A 152 -6.56 28.60 5.84
N PRO A 153 -7.56 29.25 5.20
CA PRO A 153 -7.47 29.65 3.80
C PRO A 153 -6.17 30.40 3.50
N GLY A 154 -5.51 30.03 2.40
CA GLY A 154 -4.23 30.60 2.02
C GLY A 154 -3.44 29.71 1.06
N THR A 155 -2.28 30.21 0.65
CA THR A 155 -1.34 29.50 -0.23
C THR A 155 -0.08 29.15 0.55
N TYR A 156 0.30 27.87 0.49
CA TYR A 156 1.35 27.30 1.32
C TYR A 156 2.37 26.53 0.50
N ALA A 157 3.61 26.50 0.99
CA ALA A 157 4.53 25.42 0.68
C ALA A 157 4.07 24.16 1.42
N GLY A 158 4.31 22.99 0.83
CA GLY A 158 3.98 21.72 1.45
C GLY A 158 4.94 21.35 2.59
N PHE A 159 4.92 20.09 3.04
CA PHE A 159 5.62 19.66 4.24
C PHE A 159 6.12 18.23 4.16
N VAL A 160 7.17 17.94 4.92
CA VAL A 160 7.66 16.59 5.22
C VAL A 160 7.27 16.22 6.65
N MET A 161 6.69 15.05 6.83
CA MET A 161 6.42 14.46 8.15
C MET A 161 7.04 13.07 8.22
N GLY A 162 7.84 12.86 9.26
CA GLY A 162 8.46 11.57 9.55
C GLY A 162 7.67 10.73 10.56
N ASP A 163 8.31 9.67 11.02
CA ASP A 163 7.91 8.89 12.20
C ASP A 163 7.65 9.77 13.43
N LYS A 164 6.53 9.51 14.12
CA LYS A 164 6.09 10.22 15.34
C LYS A 164 5.74 9.17 16.39
N PRO A 165 6.66 8.85 17.33
CA PRO A 165 6.48 7.73 18.25
C PRO A 165 5.25 7.79 19.16
N ASP A 166 4.65 8.98 19.31
CA ASP A 166 3.43 9.19 20.10
C ASP A 166 2.14 9.11 19.28
N ALA A 167 2.22 9.00 17.95
CA ALA A 167 1.08 8.75 17.10
C ALA A 167 0.67 7.27 17.15
N SER A 168 -0.62 7.01 17.27
CA SER A 168 -1.17 5.66 17.47
C SER A 168 -2.67 5.64 17.20
N ASP A 169 -3.29 4.46 17.31
CA ASP A 169 -4.75 4.34 17.38
C ASP A 169 -5.32 5.28 18.46
N GLY A 170 -6.35 6.03 18.07
CA GLY A 170 -6.94 7.09 18.89
C GLY A 170 -6.08 8.34 19.06
N HIS A 171 -4.95 8.45 18.35
CA HIS A 171 -4.01 9.58 18.40
C HIS A 171 -3.37 9.85 17.03
N TYR A 172 -4.18 9.95 15.97
CA TYR A 172 -3.72 10.35 14.64
C TYR A 172 -3.33 11.83 14.62
N ILE A 173 -2.32 12.19 13.84
CA ILE A 173 -2.06 13.59 13.49
C ILE A 173 -2.95 13.94 12.31
N HIS A 174 -3.86 14.91 12.48
CA HIS A 174 -4.79 15.31 11.45
C HIS A 174 -4.41 16.66 10.85
N VAL A 175 -3.97 16.69 9.59
CA VAL A 175 -3.72 17.90 8.81
C VAL A 175 -4.96 18.23 7.99
N LYS A 176 -5.65 19.32 8.32
CA LYS A 176 -6.98 19.64 7.78
C LYS A 176 -7.05 21.06 7.22
N ALA A 177 -7.52 21.17 5.98
CA ALA A 177 -7.97 22.44 5.41
C ALA A 177 -9.28 22.90 6.08
N MET A 178 -9.31 24.12 6.61
CA MET A 178 -10.46 24.67 7.36
C MET A 178 -11.39 25.53 6.49
N GLY A 179 -11.00 25.85 5.26
CA GLY A 179 -11.78 26.65 4.31
C GLY A 179 -12.78 25.84 3.49
N LYS A 180 -13.39 26.50 2.50
CA LYS A 180 -14.15 25.81 1.44
C LYS A 180 -13.19 24.99 0.57
N PRO A 181 -13.68 23.98 -0.16
CA PRO A 181 -12.86 23.28 -1.14
C PRO A 181 -12.14 24.28 -2.06
N GLY A 182 -10.81 24.18 -2.15
CA GLY A 182 -9.97 25.08 -2.94
C GLY A 182 -9.34 26.26 -2.18
N ASP A 183 -9.81 26.58 -0.97
CA ASP A 183 -9.33 27.76 -0.22
C ASP A 183 -7.92 27.56 0.40
N CYS A 184 -7.53 26.32 0.68
CA CYS A 184 -6.21 25.97 1.21
C CYS A 184 -5.39 25.32 0.09
N ILE A 185 -4.47 26.09 -0.49
CA ILE A 185 -3.70 25.70 -1.67
C ILE A 185 -2.26 25.37 -1.27
N ILE A 186 -1.78 24.18 -1.63
CA ILE A 186 -0.37 23.81 -1.58
C ILE A 186 0.17 23.84 -3.01
N ASN A 187 0.97 24.86 -3.35
CA ASN A 187 1.45 25.06 -4.73
C ASN A 187 2.98 25.08 -4.88
N ARG A 188 3.69 24.78 -3.79
CA ARG A 188 5.15 24.74 -3.77
C ARG A 188 5.60 23.56 -2.94
N ALA A 189 6.70 22.93 -3.34
CA ALA A 189 7.31 21.85 -2.56
C ALA A 189 7.65 22.27 -1.14
N SER A 190 7.79 21.27 -0.28
CA SER A 190 8.42 21.46 1.02
C SER A 190 9.83 22.05 0.85
N GLU A 191 10.23 22.91 1.77
CA GLU A 191 11.60 23.41 1.83
C GLU A 191 12.61 22.32 2.24
N ARG A 192 12.11 21.22 2.83
CA ARG A 192 12.94 20.07 3.23
C ARG A 192 13.20 19.09 2.10
N ASP A 193 12.23 18.96 1.21
CA ASP A 193 12.32 18.07 0.07
C ASP A 193 11.66 18.73 -1.15
N PRO A 194 12.46 19.20 -2.13
CA PRO A 194 11.95 19.89 -3.31
C PRO A 194 11.25 18.94 -4.31
N ASP A 195 11.39 17.62 -4.16
CA ASP A 195 10.80 16.64 -5.08
C ASP A 195 9.31 16.40 -4.81
N TRP A 196 8.80 16.80 -3.64
CA TRP A 196 7.43 16.49 -3.22
C TRP A 196 6.71 17.71 -2.65
N MET A 197 5.42 17.84 -2.93
CA MET A 197 4.57 18.81 -2.21
C MET A 197 4.38 18.33 -0.77
N ILE A 198 3.79 17.14 -0.57
CA ILE A 198 3.67 16.48 0.74
C ILE A 198 4.47 15.19 0.71
N LEU A 199 5.34 14.98 1.70
CA LEU A 199 6.06 13.71 1.91
C LEU A 199 5.78 13.19 3.31
N LEU A 200 5.20 11.98 3.38
CA LEU A 200 5.04 11.21 4.61
C LEU A 200 6.06 10.06 4.57
N GLN A 201 7.19 10.21 5.27
CA GLN A 201 8.33 9.29 5.20
C GLN A 201 8.50 8.48 6.50
N ALA A 202 8.41 7.16 6.43
CA ALA A 202 8.28 6.26 7.58
C ALA A 202 7.22 6.75 8.60
N ALA A 203 6.20 7.46 8.11
CA ALA A 203 5.21 8.12 8.94
C ALA A 203 4.06 7.17 9.25
N HIS A 204 3.37 7.40 10.35
CA HIS A 204 2.20 6.62 10.67
C HIS A 204 1.11 7.37 11.42
N HIS A 205 -0.13 6.90 11.26
CA HIS A 205 -1.32 7.48 11.90
C HIS A 205 -1.47 8.96 11.54
N VAL A 206 -1.50 9.26 10.24
CA VAL A 206 -1.61 10.62 9.69
C VAL A 206 -2.83 10.72 8.79
N ILE A 207 -3.56 11.83 8.91
CA ILE A 207 -4.70 12.16 8.07
C ILE A 207 -4.39 13.45 7.32
N VAL A 208 -4.57 13.46 5.99
CA VAL A 208 -4.48 14.66 5.15
C VAL A 208 -5.83 14.90 4.51
N GLU A 209 -6.49 16.00 4.89
CA GLU A 209 -7.87 16.29 4.51
C GLU A 209 -8.04 17.65 3.82
N GLY A 210 -8.67 17.63 2.63
CA GLY A 210 -9.35 18.80 2.07
C GLY A 210 -8.49 19.80 1.28
N PHE A 211 -7.25 19.46 0.96
CA PHE A 211 -6.33 20.41 0.30
C PHE A 211 -6.52 20.45 -1.21
N ASN A 212 -6.32 21.64 -1.78
CA ASN A 212 -5.98 21.80 -3.19
C ASN A 212 -4.44 21.75 -3.33
N ILE A 213 -3.91 20.70 -3.92
CA ILE A 213 -2.47 20.47 -4.10
C ILE A 213 -2.16 20.68 -5.58
N ALA A 214 -1.76 21.91 -5.91
CA ALA A 214 -1.69 22.43 -7.26
C ALA A 214 -0.25 22.51 -7.77
N GLY A 215 0.12 21.58 -8.64
CA GLY A 215 1.35 21.69 -9.42
C GLY A 215 1.26 22.75 -10.53
N ALA A 216 2.33 22.90 -11.30
CA ALA A 216 2.48 23.94 -12.32
C ALA A 216 2.61 23.40 -13.75
N THR A 217 2.28 22.13 -13.98
CA THR A 217 2.46 21.47 -15.29
C THR A 217 1.26 20.59 -15.65
N GLY A 218 1.26 19.95 -16.82
CA GLY A 218 0.15 19.10 -17.24
C GLY A 218 0.46 18.31 -18.51
N PRO A 219 -0.44 17.42 -18.94
CA PRO A 219 -0.23 16.61 -20.13
C PRO A 219 0.07 17.47 -21.37
N GLY A 220 1.18 17.17 -22.04
CA GLY A 220 1.62 17.92 -23.23
C GLY A 220 2.42 19.18 -22.94
N MET A 221 2.59 19.55 -21.67
CA MET A 221 3.50 20.63 -21.26
C MET A 221 4.88 20.08 -20.91
N LYS A 222 5.90 20.95 -20.89
CA LYS A 222 7.19 20.62 -20.29
C LYS A 222 6.98 20.39 -18.78
N PRO A 223 7.37 19.23 -18.21
CA PRO A 223 7.26 18.98 -16.78
C PRO A 223 8.12 19.98 -16.00
N VAL A 224 7.52 20.61 -14.99
CA VAL A 224 8.19 21.52 -14.07
C VAL A 224 7.68 21.29 -12.65
N GLY A 225 8.51 21.61 -11.67
CA GLY A 225 8.16 21.48 -10.27
C GLY A 225 8.27 20.05 -9.73
N PRO A 226 7.66 19.80 -8.56
CA PRO A 226 7.78 18.53 -7.84
C PRO A 226 7.23 17.34 -8.62
N ARG A 227 7.72 16.15 -8.30
CA ARG A 227 7.31 14.88 -8.90
C ARG A 227 5.85 14.59 -8.62
N ALA A 228 5.41 14.76 -7.37
CA ALA A 228 4.02 14.52 -6.99
C ALA A 228 3.46 15.49 -5.96
N GLY A 229 2.12 15.48 -5.87
CA GLY A 229 1.37 16.16 -4.83
C GLY A 229 1.50 15.48 -3.46
N ILE A 230 1.41 14.16 -3.40
CA ILE A 230 1.53 13.41 -2.15
C ILE A 230 2.45 12.21 -2.38
N MET A 231 3.45 12.04 -1.53
CA MET A 231 4.32 10.86 -1.47
C MET A 231 4.18 10.18 -0.11
N LEU A 232 3.92 8.87 -0.12
CA LEU A 232 4.01 8.00 1.05
C LEU A 232 5.23 7.11 0.85
N ASP A 233 6.27 7.27 1.66
CA ASP A 233 7.53 6.55 1.48
C ASP A 233 7.85 5.76 2.75
N GLY A 234 8.04 4.45 2.67
CA GLY A 234 8.50 3.67 3.82
C GLY A 234 9.92 4.01 4.27
N ASP A 235 10.81 4.40 3.35
CA ASP A 235 12.27 4.52 3.59
C ASP A 235 12.82 3.28 4.32
N PHE A 236 12.33 2.07 3.98
CA PHE A 236 12.57 0.85 4.77
C PHE A 236 14.06 0.49 4.86
N GLY A 237 14.79 0.66 3.77
CA GLY A 237 16.22 0.37 3.69
C GLY A 237 17.02 1.14 4.74
N ARG A 238 16.59 2.36 5.08
CA ARG A 238 17.25 3.16 6.13
C ARG A 238 16.58 3.04 7.48
N SER A 239 15.25 3.04 7.52
CA SER A 239 14.46 3.15 8.75
C SER A 239 14.11 1.79 9.38
N GLY A 240 14.06 0.72 8.57
CA GLY A 240 13.48 -0.57 8.94
C GLY A 240 11.97 -0.50 9.18
N LYS A 241 11.29 0.55 8.71
CA LYS A 241 9.86 0.81 8.88
C LYS A 241 9.18 0.97 7.53
N GLN A 242 7.85 0.84 7.53
CA GLN A 242 6.97 1.15 6.41
C GLN A 242 6.06 2.30 6.79
N THR A 243 5.59 3.08 5.82
CA THR A 243 4.59 4.15 6.08
C THR A 243 3.21 3.53 6.19
N HIS A 244 2.48 3.78 7.30
CA HIS A 244 1.24 3.04 7.56
C HIS A 244 0.17 3.74 8.38
N HIS A 245 -1.07 3.25 8.31
CA HIS A 245 -2.24 3.89 8.94
C HIS A 245 -2.40 5.33 8.45
N ILE A 246 -2.40 5.49 7.13
CA ILE A 246 -2.51 6.79 6.46
C ILE A 246 -3.90 6.96 5.88
N VAL A 247 -4.46 8.16 6.01
CA VAL A 247 -5.75 8.54 5.42
C VAL A 247 -5.56 9.77 4.55
N ILE A 248 -5.80 9.62 3.25
CA ILE A 248 -5.82 10.69 2.27
C ILE A 248 -7.27 10.90 1.83
N VAL A 249 -7.89 11.99 2.25
CA VAL A 249 -9.34 12.19 2.06
C VAL A 249 -9.72 13.58 1.57
N GLY A 250 -10.59 13.65 0.55
CA GLY A 250 -11.17 14.93 0.11
C GLY A 250 -10.17 15.90 -0.53
N ASN A 251 -9.01 15.43 -1.00
CA ASN A 251 -7.99 16.29 -1.61
C ASN A 251 -8.19 16.39 -3.12
N PHE A 252 -7.86 17.55 -3.68
CA PHE A 252 -7.71 17.76 -5.11
C PHE A 252 -6.24 17.93 -5.45
N SER A 253 -5.59 16.90 -5.97
CA SER A 253 -4.16 16.91 -6.29
C SER A 253 -3.96 16.86 -7.80
N HIS A 254 -3.46 17.94 -8.38
CA HIS A 254 -3.48 18.12 -9.82
C HIS A 254 -2.25 18.82 -10.40
N ASN A 255 -2.03 18.65 -11.71
CA ASN A 255 -1.04 19.40 -12.47
C ASN A 255 0.43 19.17 -12.04
N HIS A 256 0.73 17.94 -11.60
CA HIS A 256 2.06 17.53 -11.14
C HIS A 256 2.95 16.99 -12.26
N ALA A 257 4.27 16.98 -12.05
CA ALA A 257 5.20 16.45 -13.06
C ALA A 257 4.97 14.96 -13.35
N LYS A 258 4.73 14.14 -12.33
CA LYS A 258 4.53 12.69 -12.49
C LYS A 258 3.21 12.17 -11.93
N TRP A 259 2.85 12.50 -10.69
CA TRP A 259 1.72 11.86 -10.02
C TRP A 259 0.92 12.82 -9.13
N GLY A 260 -0.39 12.60 -9.00
CA GLY A 260 -1.20 13.22 -7.95
C GLY A 260 -0.89 12.65 -6.57
N LEU A 261 -0.68 11.33 -6.51
CA LEU A 261 -0.21 10.59 -5.34
C LEU A 261 0.72 9.46 -5.77
N HIS A 262 1.78 9.23 -5.01
CA HIS A 262 2.65 8.07 -5.14
C HIS A 262 2.88 7.42 -3.75
N SER A 263 3.01 6.10 -3.68
CA SER A 263 3.38 5.41 -2.45
C SER A 263 4.34 4.26 -2.70
N THR A 264 5.33 4.08 -1.82
CA THR A 264 6.32 2.99 -1.81
C THR A 264 6.42 2.41 -0.40
N ASP A 265 6.49 1.08 -0.28
CA ASP A 265 6.74 0.36 0.98
C ASP A 265 5.82 0.80 2.13
N THR A 266 4.53 0.53 1.94
CA THR A 266 3.47 1.05 2.80
C THR A 266 2.49 -0.03 3.20
N HIS A 267 1.76 0.16 4.29
CA HIS A 267 0.58 -0.67 4.51
C HIS A 267 -0.53 0.05 5.26
N THR A 268 -1.77 -0.45 5.15
CA THR A 268 -2.90 0.13 5.88
C THR A 268 -3.15 1.59 5.46
N VAL A 269 -3.58 1.78 4.21
CA VAL A 269 -3.80 3.11 3.62
C VAL A 269 -5.22 3.24 3.10
N LEU A 270 -5.89 4.33 3.47
CA LEU A 270 -7.18 4.73 2.92
C LEU A 270 -7.01 5.93 1.99
N ILE A 271 -7.37 5.75 0.72
CA ILE A 271 -7.45 6.82 -0.28
C ILE A 271 -8.92 6.97 -0.64
N GLN A 272 -9.54 8.08 -0.23
CA GLN A 272 -10.99 8.23 -0.31
C GLN A 272 -11.45 9.63 -0.74
N ASP A 273 -12.47 9.70 -1.59
CA ASP A 273 -13.13 10.96 -1.96
C ASP A 273 -12.16 12.02 -2.53
N ASN A 274 -11.05 11.61 -3.17
CA ASN A 274 -10.07 12.51 -3.77
C ASN A 274 -10.24 12.65 -5.28
N LEU A 275 -9.74 13.75 -5.83
CA LEU A 275 -9.54 13.96 -7.26
C LEU A 275 -8.04 14.04 -7.56
N PHE A 276 -7.52 13.08 -8.32
CA PHE A 276 -6.14 13.07 -8.81
C PHE A 276 -6.14 13.32 -10.32
N ALA A 277 -5.47 14.39 -10.76
CA ALA A 277 -5.68 14.83 -12.14
C ALA A 277 -4.45 15.43 -12.84
N LEU A 278 -4.46 15.33 -14.17
CA LEU A 278 -3.62 16.13 -15.06
C LEU A 278 -2.11 15.98 -14.79
N SER A 279 -1.65 14.78 -14.47
CA SER A 279 -0.21 14.53 -14.32
C SER A 279 0.49 14.55 -15.67
N ALA A 280 1.61 15.29 -15.75
CA ALA A 280 2.24 15.62 -17.02
C ALA A 280 2.96 14.44 -17.68
N LEU A 281 3.61 13.58 -16.90
CA LEU A 281 4.41 12.46 -17.41
C LEU A 281 3.72 11.11 -17.24
N GLU A 282 3.14 10.87 -16.07
CA GLU A 282 2.76 9.53 -15.64
C GLU A 282 1.30 9.47 -15.16
N HIS A 283 1.03 8.69 -14.12
CA HIS A 283 -0.29 8.25 -13.67
C HIS A 283 -0.98 9.30 -12.79
N SER A 284 -2.30 9.25 -12.65
CA SER A 284 -2.99 10.12 -11.67
C SER A 284 -2.62 9.73 -10.24
N ALA A 285 -2.66 8.44 -9.91
CA ALA A 285 -2.16 7.93 -8.64
C ALA A 285 -1.44 6.60 -8.83
N TYR A 286 -0.53 6.30 -7.90
CA TYR A 286 0.35 5.17 -8.01
C TYR A 286 0.66 4.59 -6.62
N ALA A 287 0.26 3.34 -6.35
CA ALA A 287 0.79 2.54 -5.24
C ALA A 287 1.81 1.51 -5.74
N SER A 288 3.02 1.47 -5.17
CA SER A 288 4.11 0.64 -5.69
C SER A 288 4.87 -0.15 -4.63
N ASP A 289 5.77 -1.00 -5.12
CA ASP A 289 6.75 -1.77 -4.35
C ASP A 289 6.06 -2.63 -3.28
N GLY A 290 6.61 -2.75 -2.08
CA GLY A 290 6.03 -3.58 -1.03
C GLY A 290 4.86 -2.90 -0.33
N SER A 291 3.77 -2.67 -1.06
CA SER A 291 2.59 -1.98 -0.53
C SER A 291 1.41 -2.92 -0.30
N ASP A 292 0.82 -2.89 0.91
CA ASP A 292 -0.22 -3.82 1.37
C ASP A 292 -1.45 -3.14 1.99
N ASN A 293 -2.58 -3.86 2.01
CA ASN A 293 -3.75 -3.55 2.84
C ASN A 293 -4.31 -2.14 2.58
N TYR A 294 -4.77 -1.92 1.35
CA TYR A 294 -5.31 -0.64 0.90
C TYR A 294 -6.83 -0.65 0.78
N VAL A 295 -7.45 0.48 1.06
CA VAL A 295 -8.79 0.81 0.54
C VAL A 295 -8.67 2.06 -0.33
N ILE A 296 -9.03 1.92 -1.60
CA ILE A 296 -9.04 3.01 -2.58
C ILE A 296 -10.47 3.16 -3.08
N ARG A 297 -11.21 4.12 -2.53
CA ARG A 297 -12.66 4.24 -2.80
C ARG A 297 -13.17 5.63 -3.11
N ARG A 298 -14.14 5.73 -4.02
CA ARG A 298 -14.83 6.98 -4.36
C ARG A 298 -13.90 8.11 -4.82
N ASN A 299 -12.80 7.75 -5.48
CA ASN A 299 -11.89 8.73 -6.05
C ASN A 299 -12.18 8.93 -7.55
N ILE A 300 -11.71 10.06 -8.06
CA ILE A 300 -11.68 10.35 -9.50
C ILE A 300 -10.21 10.41 -9.94
N PHE A 301 -9.88 9.66 -10.98
CA PHE A 301 -8.56 9.67 -11.62
C PHE A 301 -8.72 10.17 -13.05
N PHE A 302 -8.21 11.37 -13.34
CA PHE A 302 -8.60 12.13 -14.53
C PHE A 302 -7.44 12.68 -15.35
N GLY A 303 -7.51 12.45 -16.67
CA GLY A 303 -6.76 13.25 -17.64
C GLY A 303 -5.23 13.18 -17.54
N SER A 304 -4.65 12.23 -16.83
CA SER A 304 -3.20 12.08 -16.72
C SER A 304 -2.58 11.46 -17.98
N ARG A 305 -1.30 11.74 -18.21
CA ARG A 305 -0.61 11.29 -19.43
C ARG A 305 -0.52 9.77 -19.56
N SER A 306 -0.30 9.06 -18.45
CA SER A 306 -0.31 7.59 -18.38
C SER A 306 -1.64 7.10 -17.76
N GLY A 307 -1.67 5.91 -17.16
CA GLY A 307 -2.87 5.31 -16.53
C GLY A 307 -3.52 6.16 -15.42
N GLY A 308 -4.77 5.87 -15.07
CA GLY A 308 -5.45 6.56 -13.97
C GLY A 308 -4.90 6.13 -12.61
N LEU A 309 -5.10 4.86 -12.28
CA LEU A 309 -4.54 4.23 -11.08
C LEU A 309 -3.59 3.10 -11.47
N GLN A 310 -2.34 3.22 -11.03
CA GLN A 310 -1.34 2.17 -11.11
C GLN A 310 -1.15 1.55 -9.73
N CYS A 311 -1.29 0.24 -9.62
CA CYS A 311 -0.83 -0.51 -8.48
C CYS A 311 0.29 -1.44 -8.99
N ASN A 312 1.55 -1.03 -8.82
CA ASN A 312 2.71 -1.75 -9.34
C ASN A 312 3.55 -2.33 -8.20
N ILE A 313 3.16 -3.49 -7.74
CA ILE A 313 3.86 -4.15 -6.64
C ILE A 313 5.09 -4.84 -7.23
N ASP A 314 6.21 -4.11 -7.23
CA ASP A 314 7.45 -4.54 -7.85
C ASP A 314 8.36 -5.24 -6.85
N SER A 315 8.51 -6.55 -7.03
CA SER A 315 9.43 -7.38 -6.24
C SER A 315 10.90 -6.99 -6.38
N VAL A 316 11.33 -6.49 -7.54
CA VAL A 316 12.72 -6.09 -7.76
C VAL A 316 13.03 -4.86 -6.92
N SER A 317 12.25 -3.79 -7.07
CA SER A 317 12.41 -2.59 -6.25
C SER A 317 12.25 -2.89 -4.75
N SER A 318 11.28 -3.72 -4.37
CA SER A 318 11.09 -4.13 -2.96
C SER A 318 12.34 -4.82 -2.39
N PHE A 319 12.90 -5.79 -3.11
CA PHE A 319 14.09 -6.51 -2.62
C PHE A 319 15.36 -5.66 -2.66
N HIS A 320 15.48 -4.75 -3.62
CA HIS A 320 16.57 -3.77 -3.64
C HIS A 320 16.47 -2.82 -2.44
N GLU A 321 15.26 -2.42 -2.05
CA GLU A 321 15.04 -1.65 -0.82
C GLU A 321 15.39 -2.46 0.43
N LEU A 322 14.96 -3.72 0.53
CA LEU A 322 15.33 -4.61 1.64
C LEU A 322 16.84 -4.73 1.82
N LEU A 323 17.59 -4.88 0.73
CA LEU A 323 19.04 -5.06 0.75
C LEU A 323 19.82 -3.80 1.16
N LYS A 324 19.19 -2.61 1.12
CA LYS A 324 19.78 -1.39 1.71
C LYS A 324 19.82 -1.48 3.24
N ASN A 325 18.94 -2.27 3.85
CA ASN A 325 18.88 -2.42 5.30
C ASN A 325 20.16 -3.12 5.84
N PRO A 326 20.86 -2.54 6.84
CA PRO A 326 22.07 -3.13 7.40
C PRO A 326 21.89 -4.56 7.92
N ALA A 327 20.67 -4.95 8.32
CA ALA A 327 20.39 -6.30 8.81
C ALA A 327 20.30 -7.35 7.68
N LEU A 328 20.18 -6.92 6.42
CA LEU A 328 20.00 -7.76 5.23
C LEU A 328 21.07 -7.54 4.15
N ARG A 329 21.87 -6.47 4.20
CA ARG A 329 22.85 -6.10 3.16
C ARG A 329 23.89 -7.17 2.82
N ASP A 330 24.19 -8.05 3.78
CA ASP A 330 25.17 -9.13 3.63
C ASP A 330 24.51 -10.43 3.14
N TYR A 331 23.24 -10.39 2.74
CA TYR A 331 22.59 -11.50 2.03
C TYR A 331 23.37 -11.83 0.76
N ARG A 332 23.30 -13.10 0.33
CA ARG A 332 24.03 -13.56 -0.85
C ARG A 332 23.69 -12.73 -2.09
N LYS A 333 24.68 -12.61 -2.98
CA LYS A 333 24.55 -11.89 -4.27
C LYS A 333 23.25 -12.28 -4.99
N GLU A 334 22.60 -11.29 -5.58
CA GLU A 334 21.33 -11.48 -6.29
C GLU A 334 21.45 -12.50 -7.44
N GLU A 335 20.54 -13.46 -7.42
CA GLU A 335 20.29 -14.42 -8.48
C GLU A 335 18.82 -14.26 -8.91
N PRO A 336 18.51 -14.13 -10.22
CA PRO A 336 17.13 -13.95 -10.71
C PRO A 336 16.36 -15.28 -10.65
N THR A 337 16.13 -15.78 -9.44
CA THR A 337 15.46 -17.05 -9.19
C THR A 337 14.51 -16.94 -8.01
N ARG A 338 13.38 -17.65 -8.09
CA ARG A 338 12.43 -17.78 -6.98
C ARG A 338 13.09 -18.25 -5.68
N ALA A 339 14.05 -19.16 -5.76
CA ALA A 339 14.76 -19.68 -4.59
C ALA A 339 15.60 -18.61 -3.87
N TRP A 340 16.18 -17.67 -4.62
CA TRP A 340 16.88 -16.52 -4.04
C TRP A 340 15.90 -15.57 -3.35
N ALA A 341 14.84 -15.17 -4.05
CA ALA A 341 13.83 -14.25 -3.53
C ALA A 341 13.14 -14.80 -2.26
N LEU A 342 12.69 -16.06 -2.29
CA LEU A 342 12.09 -16.70 -1.11
C LEU A 342 13.07 -16.81 0.06
N GLY A 343 14.36 -16.99 -0.21
CA GLY A 343 15.39 -17.00 0.84
C GLY A 343 15.56 -15.64 1.51
N LEU A 344 15.48 -14.55 0.75
CA LEU A 344 15.51 -13.19 1.28
C LEU A 344 14.23 -12.89 2.08
N VAL A 345 13.05 -13.21 1.54
CA VAL A 345 11.76 -13.06 2.24
C VAL A 345 11.74 -13.83 3.56
N LYS A 346 12.27 -15.06 3.58
CA LYS A 346 12.39 -15.85 4.81
C LYS A 346 13.28 -15.14 5.84
N LEU A 347 14.46 -14.68 5.43
CA LEU A 347 15.39 -13.99 6.33
C LEU A 347 14.80 -12.67 6.87
N ALA A 348 14.11 -11.91 6.00
CA ALA A 348 13.42 -10.69 6.40
C ALA A 348 12.27 -10.99 7.38
N THR A 349 11.50 -12.06 7.14
CA THR A 349 10.44 -12.51 8.06
C THR A 349 10.99 -12.87 9.43
N GLU A 350 12.13 -13.56 9.50
CA GLU A 350 12.79 -13.90 10.77
C GLU A 350 13.25 -12.65 11.55
N LYS A 351 13.67 -11.60 10.83
CA LYS A 351 14.20 -10.35 11.44
C LYS A 351 13.13 -9.34 11.82
N PHE A 352 12.13 -9.15 10.95
CA PHE A 352 11.16 -8.05 11.05
C PHE A 352 9.74 -8.54 11.34
N GLY A 353 9.46 -9.83 11.17
CA GLY A 353 8.11 -10.39 11.18
C GLY A 353 7.47 -10.31 9.79
N ALA A 354 6.51 -11.19 9.53
CA ALA A 354 5.72 -11.14 8.28
C ALA A 354 5.00 -9.80 8.15
N ASN A 355 4.83 -9.31 6.92
CA ASN A 355 4.14 -8.05 6.57
C ASN A 355 4.76 -6.76 7.15
N ASN A 356 5.91 -6.83 7.82
CA ASN A 356 6.62 -5.67 8.39
C ASN A 356 7.74 -5.14 7.48
N PHE A 357 7.84 -5.64 6.26
CA PHE A 357 8.89 -5.29 5.31
C PHE A 357 8.33 -5.40 3.88
N PRO A 358 8.90 -4.66 2.91
CA PRO A 358 8.45 -4.74 1.53
C PRO A 358 8.89 -6.06 0.88
N ASP A 359 7.92 -6.91 0.53
CA ASP A 359 8.18 -8.26 0.04
C ASP A 359 7.81 -8.48 -1.45
N GLY A 360 7.41 -7.39 -2.12
CA GLY A 360 6.99 -7.41 -3.52
C GLY A 360 5.62 -8.02 -3.76
N ARG A 361 4.79 -8.22 -2.73
CA ARG A 361 3.42 -8.73 -2.86
C ARG A 361 2.44 -7.67 -2.35
N GLY A 362 1.36 -7.43 -3.10
CA GLY A 362 0.34 -6.46 -2.69
C GLY A 362 -0.93 -7.15 -2.25
N LEU A 363 -1.06 -7.38 -0.94
CA LEU A 363 -2.15 -8.14 -0.34
C LEU A 363 -3.32 -7.23 0.05
N ASN A 364 -4.54 -7.76 -0.05
CA ASN A 364 -5.74 -7.19 0.59
C ASN A 364 -6.07 -5.75 0.16
N PHE A 365 -6.03 -5.45 -1.14
CA PHE A 365 -6.54 -4.20 -1.68
C PHE A 365 -8.06 -4.29 -1.86
N ILE A 366 -8.78 -3.24 -1.50
CA ILE A 366 -10.18 -3.00 -1.92
C ILE A 366 -10.21 -1.73 -2.76
N ILE A 367 -10.44 -1.89 -4.07
CA ILE A 367 -10.51 -0.79 -5.05
C ILE A 367 -11.95 -0.69 -5.52
N GLU A 368 -12.69 0.32 -5.05
CA GLU A 368 -14.13 0.39 -5.31
C GLU A 368 -14.73 1.77 -5.53
N ASP A 369 -15.87 1.81 -6.23
CA ASP A 369 -16.66 3.03 -6.44
C ASP A 369 -15.85 4.20 -7.05
N ASN A 370 -14.73 3.92 -7.74
CA ASN A 370 -13.91 4.96 -8.35
C ASN A 370 -14.37 5.26 -9.79
N VAL A 371 -14.08 6.48 -10.25
CA VAL A 371 -14.23 6.90 -11.65
C VAL A 371 -12.85 7.12 -12.26
N ILE A 372 -12.61 6.49 -13.42
CA ILE A 372 -11.33 6.62 -14.14
C ILE A 372 -11.62 7.01 -15.59
N ASN A 373 -11.22 8.22 -15.98
CA ASN A 373 -11.50 8.74 -17.32
C ASN A 373 -10.42 9.65 -17.92
N GLU A 374 -10.35 9.66 -19.25
CA GLU A 374 -9.44 10.48 -20.07
C GLU A 374 -7.93 10.28 -19.84
N ASN A 375 -7.53 9.17 -19.23
CA ASN A 375 -6.13 8.85 -18.97
C ASN A 375 -5.49 8.04 -20.12
N GLY A 376 -4.16 8.02 -20.16
CA GLY A 376 -3.40 7.00 -20.89
C GLY A 376 -2.99 7.35 -22.31
N LYS A 377 -2.96 8.64 -22.68
CA LYS A 377 -2.54 9.08 -24.02
C LYS A 377 -1.11 8.65 -24.39
N ALA A 378 -0.24 8.43 -23.42
CA ALA A 378 1.12 7.93 -23.62
C ALA A 378 1.29 6.42 -23.36
N GLY A 379 0.22 5.70 -23.00
CA GLY A 379 0.29 4.33 -22.51
C GLY A 379 -0.18 4.17 -21.06
N GLY A 380 0.00 2.98 -20.47
CA GLY A 380 -0.53 2.59 -19.15
C GLY A 380 -2.03 2.24 -19.14
N GLY A 381 -2.43 1.16 -18.47
CA GLY A 381 -3.84 0.78 -18.32
C GLY A 381 -4.62 1.79 -17.47
N SER A 382 -5.94 1.86 -17.64
CA SER A 382 -6.80 2.77 -16.87
C SER A 382 -6.71 2.44 -15.38
N LEU A 383 -6.90 1.16 -15.06
CA LEU A 383 -6.57 0.53 -13.78
C LEU A 383 -5.53 -0.57 -14.06
N ASN A 384 -4.27 -0.32 -13.73
CA ASN A 384 -3.18 -1.23 -14.02
C ASN A 384 -2.70 -1.88 -12.72
N LEU A 385 -2.75 -3.22 -12.65
CA LEU A 385 -2.49 -4.01 -11.47
C LEU A 385 -1.33 -4.97 -11.76
N ALA A 386 -0.22 -4.83 -11.05
CA ALA A 386 0.89 -5.77 -11.07
C ALA A 386 1.15 -6.28 -9.66
N GLY A 387 1.30 -7.59 -9.49
CA GLY A 387 1.62 -8.22 -8.20
C GLY A 387 0.53 -8.12 -7.12
N LEU A 388 -0.70 -7.68 -7.47
CA LEU A 388 -1.83 -7.65 -6.53
C LEU A 388 -2.39 -9.04 -6.24
N GLN A 389 -2.58 -9.35 -4.97
CA GLN A 389 -2.96 -10.66 -4.50
C GLN A 389 -4.15 -10.57 -3.54
N GLU A 390 -5.06 -11.53 -3.65
CA GLU A 390 -6.19 -11.67 -2.73
C GLU A 390 -6.99 -10.37 -2.53
N SER A 391 -7.14 -9.61 -3.62
CA SER A 391 -7.70 -8.26 -3.61
C SER A 391 -9.08 -8.21 -4.26
N LEU A 392 -9.88 -7.20 -3.89
CA LEU A 392 -11.22 -6.94 -4.40
C LEU A 392 -11.24 -5.66 -5.23
N ILE A 393 -11.68 -5.77 -6.48
CA ILE A 393 -11.86 -4.67 -7.41
C ILE A 393 -13.33 -4.65 -7.82
N GLN A 394 -14.10 -3.67 -7.36
CA GLN A 394 -15.55 -3.68 -7.60
C GLN A 394 -16.19 -2.31 -7.85
N ASN A 395 -17.32 -2.31 -8.56
CA ASN A 395 -18.15 -1.11 -8.75
C ASN A 395 -17.39 0.12 -9.31
N ASN A 396 -16.27 -0.08 -10.00
CA ASN A 396 -15.55 1.03 -10.64
C ASN A 396 -16.16 1.36 -12.00
N LEU A 397 -16.16 2.64 -12.35
CA LEU A 397 -16.58 3.15 -13.66
C LEU A 397 -15.34 3.62 -14.44
N ILE A 398 -15.06 2.98 -15.57
CA ILE A 398 -13.88 3.22 -16.40
C ILE A 398 -14.34 3.52 -17.83
N TYR A 399 -14.11 4.74 -18.32
CA TYR A 399 -14.53 5.13 -19.66
C TYR A 399 -13.68 6.26 -20.24
N GLY A 400 -13.65 6.39 -21.57
CA GLY A 400 -12.97 7.50 -22.24
C GLY A 400 -11.43 7.52 -22.10
N ASN A 401 -10.82 6.49 -21.52
CA ASN A 401 -9.37 6.34 -21.46
C ASN A 401 -8.81 5.85 -22.81
N PHE A 402 -7.52 6.06 -23.05
CA PHE A 402 -6.88 5.87 -24.37
C PHE A 402 -6.06 4.57 -24.48
N ASN A 403 -6.14 3.68 -23.48
CA ASN A 403 -5.40 2.41 -23.45
C ASN A 403 -6.25 1.25 -22.88
N HIS A 404 -5.64 0.22 -22.26
CA HIS A 404 -6.32 -0.90 -21.62
C HIS A 404 -7.26 -0.45 -20.48
N GLY A 405 -8.28 -1.25 -20.19
CA GLY A 405 -9.24 -0.95 -19.13
C GLY A 405 -8.67 -1.34 -17.78
N ILE A 406 -8.98 -2.55 -17.35
CA ILE A 406 -8.33 -3.22 -16.22
C ILE A 406 -7.26 -4.17 -16.78
N ALA A 407 -6.04 -4.12 -16.25
CA ALA A 407 -4.97 -5.03 -16.62
C ALA A 407 -4.33 -5.66 -15.39
N GLN A 408 -4.16 -6.98 -15.41
CA GLN A 408 -3.43 -7.76 -14.40
C GLN A 408 -2.20 -8.42 -15.03
N TRP A 409 -1.06 -8.34 -14.34
CA TRP A 409 0.23 -8.91 -14.77
C TRP A 409 1.21 -9.01 -13.58
N ASP A 410 2.46 -9.33 -13.86
CA ASP A 410 3.51 -9.64 -12.87
C ASP A 410 4.73 -8.71 -12.92
N ASP A 411 4.57 -7.58 -13.62
CA ASP A 411 5.61 -6.60 -13.89
C ASP A 411 6.88 -7.18 -14.55
N ALA A 412 6.76 -8.34 -15.22
CA ALA A 412 7.88 -9.09 -15.77
C ALA A 412 9.01 -9.35 -14.75
N ASN A 413 8.65 -9.61 -13.49
CA ASN A 413 9.63 -9.85 -12.45
C ASN A 413 10.55 -11.04 -12.82
N PRO A 414 11.86 -10.94 -12.54
CA PRO A 414 12.83 -11.94 -12.97
C PRO A 414 12.79 -13.21 -12.12
N TYR A 415 12.27 -13.15 -10.89
CA TYR A 415 12.31 -14.26 -9.94
C TYR A 415 11.36 -15.39 -10.34
N ASP A 416 10.27 -15.07 -11.06
CA ASP A 416 9.32 -16.03 -11.60
C ASP A 416 9.41 -16.25 -13.11
N ALA A 417 10.41 -15.69 -13.80
CA ALA A 417 10.50 -15.75 -15.26
C ALA A 417 10.34 -17.17 -15.83
N SER A 418 10.90 -18.19 -15.17
CA SER A 418 10.79 -19.60 -15.58
C SER A 418 9.39 -20.20 -15.47
N TYR A 419 8.49 -19.57 -14.70
CA TYR A 419 7.09 -19.97 -14.51
C TYR A 419 6.15 -19.18 -15.43
N VAL A 420 6.65 -18.12 -16.06
CA VAL A 420 5.88 -17.18 -16.89
C VAL A 420 6.12 -17.41 -18.37
N GLU A 421 7.37 -17.65 -18.76
CA GLU A 421 7.79 -17.84 -20.15
C GLU A 421 8.44 -19.22 -20.35
N PRO A 422 7.88 -20.12 -21.17
CA PRO A 422 6.67 -19.93 -21.99
C PRO A 422 5.37 -20.05 -21.17
N GLY A 423 5.42 -20.32 -19.87
CA GLY A 423 4.26 -20.63 -19.03
C GLY A 423 3.72 -22.04 -19.29
N PRO A 424 2.63 -22.47 -18.63
CA PRO A 424 2.07 -23.81 -18.82
C PRO A 424 1.66 -24.02 -20.29
N GLN A 425 2.00 -25.19 -20.83
CA GLN A 425 1.68 -25.59 -22.21
C GLN A 425 0.66 -26.74 -22.23
N SER A 426 0.58 -27.50 -21.14
CA SER A 426 -0.38 -28.58 -20.94
C SER A 426 -0.99 -28.55 -19.54
N PRO A 427 -2.19 -29.12 -19.33
CA PRO A 427 -2.78 -29.23 -18.00
C PRO A 427 -1.93 -30.00 -16.99
N ALA A 428 -1.05 -30.90 -17.46
CA ALA A 428 -0.16 -31.67 -16.59
C ALA A 428 0.96 -30.82 -15.97
N ASP A 429 1.23 -29.64 -16.53
CA ASP A 429 2.24 -28.70 -16.04
C ASP A 429 1.78 -27.98 -14.77
N VAL A 430 0.47 -28.02 -14.45
CA VAL A 430 -0.12 -27.31 -13.31
C VAL A 430 -0.78 -28.31 -12.37
N LYS A 431 -0.04 -28.77 -11.36
CA LYS A 431 -0.53 -29.69 -10.32
C LYS A 431 -1.13 -28.89 -9.15
N GLY A 432 -0.65 -27.67 -8.94
CA GLY A 432 -1.16 -26.76 -7.92
C GLY A 432 -0.56 -25.36 -8.03
N PRO A 433 -0.87 -24.48 -7.07
CA PRO A 433 -0.37 -23.11 -7.02
C PRO A 433 1.16 -22.98 -7.06
N ASP A 434 1.90 -23.95 -6.54
CA ASP A 434 3.37 -23.92 -6.52
C ASP A 434 3.99 -23.98 -7.93
N ASP A 435 3.26 -24.48 -8.93
CA ASP A 435 3.69 -24.53 -10.33
C ASP A 435 3.40 -23.21 -11.08
N LEU A 436 2.87 -22.19 -10.39
CA LEU A 436 2.49 -20.90 -10.97
C LEU A 436 3.35 -19.76 -10.41
N PRO A 437 3.39 -18.59 -11.08
CA PRO A 437 4.07 -17.39 -10.61
C PRO A 437 3.58 -16.89 -9.23
N LEU A 438 4.50 -16.52 -8.34
CA LEU A 438 4.26 -16.03 -6.97
C LEU A 438 4.15 -14.50 -6.87
N TRP A 439 4.88 -13.76 -7.70
CA TRP A 439 4.90 -12.28 -7.71
C TRP A 439 4.02 -11.69 -8.83
N GLY A 440 3.10 -12.48 -9.36
CA GLY A 440 2.05 -12.03 -10.27
C GLY A 440 0.73 -11.73 -9.58
N CYS A 441 -0.25 -11.24 -10.34
CA CYS A 441 -1.58 -11.00 -9.82
C CYS A 441 -2.37 -12.31 -9.59
N HIS A 442 -2.76 -12.64 -8.36
CA HIS A 442 -3.54 -13.86 -8.16
C HIS A 442 -4.61 -13.82 -7.07
N SER A 443 -5.57 -14.74 -7.17
CA SER A 443 -6.68 -14.87 -6.22
C SER A 443 -7.53 -13.60 -6.07
N ASN A 444 -7.56 -12.75 -7.10
CA ASN A 444 -8.29 -11.49 -7.09
C ASN A 444 -9.76 -11.67 -7.47
N ILE A 445 -10.63 -10.83 -6.91
CA ILE A 445 -12.05 -10.75 -7.25
C ILE A 445 -12.28 -9.43 -8.01
N ILE A 446 -12.74 -9.52 -9.26
CA ILE A 446 -13.07 -8.38 -10.10
C ILE A 446 -14.57 -8.46 -10.41
N ARG A 447 -15.40 -7.62 -9.79
CA ARG A 447 -16.85 -7.73 -9.97
C ARG A 447 -17.60 -6.42 -10.12
N ASN A 448 -18.72 -6.44 -10.83
CA ASN A 448 -19.61 -5.28 -10.96
C ASN A 448 -18.93 -4.01 -11.52
N ASN A 449 -17.78 -4.14 -12.16
CA ASN A 449 -17.11 -2.99 -12.78
C ASN A 449 -17.74 -2.73 -14.16
N THR A 450 -17.77 -1.46 -14.55
CA THR A 450 -18.18 -1.04 -15.89
C THR A 450 -16.99 -0.43 -16.60
N VAL A 451 -16.57 -1.04 -17.71
CA VAL A 451 -15.47 -0.61 -18.57
C VAL A 451 -15.98 -0.42 -19.98
N LEU A 452 -16.01 0.82 -20.45
CA LEU A 452 -16.52 1.21 -21.77
C LEU A 452 -15.42 1.89 -22.59
N MET A 453 -15.05 1.30 -23.72
CA MET A 453 -13.96 1.83 -24.55
C MET A 453 -14.12 1.52 -26.05
N ASN A 454 -13.25 2.13 -26.85
CA ASN A 454 -13.14 1.92 -28.29
C ASN A 454 -11.66 2.03 -28.72
N ASN A 455 -10.79 1.25 -28.10
CA ASN A 455 -9.34 1.37 -28.22
C ASN A 455 -8.75 0.19 -29.02
N LYS A 456 -8.20 0.50 -30.19
CA LYS A 456 -7.66 -0.51 -31.12
C LYS A 456 -6.48 -1.25 -30.50
N GLY A 457 -6.50 -2.59 -30.58
CA GLY A 457 -5.42 -3.43 -30.04
C GLY A 457 -5.35 -3.48 -28.52
N ARG A 458 -6.38 -3.00 -27.82
CA ARG A 458 -6.50 -3.02 -26.37
C ARG A 458 -7.70 -3.87 -25.96
N ALA A 459 -7.76 -4.25 -24.69
CA ALA A 459 -8.89 -4.96 -24.10
C ALA A 459 -9.44 -4.18 -22.90
N ALA A 460 -10.73 -4.35 -22.64
CA ALA A 460 -11.40 -3.79 -21.47
C ALA A 460 -10.95 -4.52 -20.19
N MET A 461 -10.65 -5.81 -20.27
CA MET A 461 -10.05 -6.60 -19.21
C MET A 461 -8.92 -7.46 -19.78
N GLN A 462 -7.73 -7.39 -19.17
CA GLN A 462 -6.62 -8.29 -19.45
C GLN A 462 -6.23 -9.05 -18.19
N SER A 463 -6.17 -10.36 -18.30
CA SER A 463 -5.44 -11.21 -17.34
C SER A 463 -4.25 -11.78 -18.08
N ARG A 464 -3.07 -11.19 -17.82
CA ARG A 464 -1.82 -11.47 -18.54
C ARG A 464 -0.87 -12.35 -17.75
N ASN A 465 0.26 -12.63 -18.39
CA ASN A 465 1.45 -13.31 -17.89
C ASN A 465 1.67 -13.10 -16.38
N GLY A 466 1.88 -14.21 -15.68
CA GLY A 466 2.09 -14.24 -14.25
C GLY A 466 0.83 -14.18 -13.40
N SER A 467 -0.31 -13.79 -13.96
CA SER A 467 -1.57 -13.75 -13.21
C SER A 467 -2.28 -15.10 -13.21
N TRP A 468 -3.03 -15.46 -12.16
CA TRP A 468 -3.85 -16.68 -12.10
C TRP A 468 -4.95 -16.63 -11.02
N GLY A 469 -5.91 -17.55 -11.05
CA GLY A 469 -6.93 -17.69 -10.00
C GLY A 469 -7.89 -16.50 -9.85
N THR A 470 -8.05 -15.68 -10.89
CA THR A 470 -8.94 -14.52 -10.85
C THR A 470 -10.41 -14.94 -10.98
N SER A 471 -11.28 -14.35 -10.16
CA SER A 471 -12.73 -14.42 -10.30
C SER A 471 -13.24 -13.10 -10.87
N MET A 472 -13.58 -13.07 -12.16
CA MET A 472 -14.11 -11.88 -12.83
C MET A 472 -15.60 -12.05 -13.15
N ARG A 473 -16.51 -11.46 -12.36
CA ARG A 473 -17.95 -11.77 -12.45
C ARG A 473 -18.84 -10.53 -12.46
N ASN A 474 -19.97 -10.61 -13.18
CA ASN A 474 -20.97 -9.54 -13.24
C ASN A 474 -20.41 -8.19 -13.73
N ASN A 475 -19.35 -8.18 -14.54
CA ASN A 475 -18.80 -6.95 -15.09
C ASN A 475 -19.39 -6.64 -16.46
N ILE A 476 -19.36 -5.37 -16.83
CA ILE A 476 -19.58 -4.90 -18.19
C ILE A 476 -18.21 -4.53 -18.75
N PHE A 477 -17.66 -5.37 -19.63
CA PHE A 477 -16.37 -5.15 -20.28
C PHE A 477 -16.61 -4.99 -21.77
N ILE A 478 -16.72 -3.75 -22.23
CA ILE A 478 -17.02 -3.48 -23.64
C ILE A 478 -15.90 -2.65 -24.25
N ASN A 479 -15.29 -3.23 -25.28
CA ASN A 479 -14.48 -2.52 -26.25
C ASN A 479 -15.10 -2.69 -27.63
N ASP A 480 -15.43 -1.60 -28.33
CA ASP A 480 -15.93 -1.65 -29.72
C ASP A 480 -14.80 -1.94 -30.74
N GLN A 481 -13.75 -2.61 -30.28
CA GLN A 481 -12.56 -3.03 -31.03
C GLN A 481 -12.38 -4.55 -30.81
N PRO A 482 -11.41 -5.21 -31.48
CA PRO A 482 -11.41 -6.67 -31.62
C PRO A 482 -11.49 -7.50 -30.34
N PHE A 483 -11.12 -6.99 -29.16
CA PHE A 483 -11.09 -7.76 -27.91
C PHE A 483 -11.68 -6.96 -26.73
N SER A 484 -12.65 -7.54 -26.02
CA SER A 484 -13.11 -7.03 -24.72
C SER A 484 -12.38 -7.68 -23.55
N ILE A 485 -12.21 -9.00 -23.59
CA ILE A 485 -11.41 -9.76 -22.62
C ILE A 485 -10.25 -10.43 -23.34
N GLU A 486 -9.06 -10.37 -22.73
CA GLU A 486 -7.88 -11.12 -23.14
C GLU A 486 -7.35 -11.96 -21.98
N ILE A 487 -7.15 -13.26 -22.23
CA ILE A 487 -6.66 -14.23 -21.25
C ILE A 487 -5.39 -14.91 -21.79
N PHE A 488 -4.34 -14.95 -20.96
CA PHE A 488 -3.08 -15.64 -21.24
C PHE A 488 -3.01 -17.00 -20.54
N ASN A 489 -2.03 -17.82 -20.91
CA ASN A 489 -1.90 -19.21 -20.47
C ASN A 489 -1.75 -19.40 -18.95
N THR A 490 -0.97 -18.57 -18.27
CA THR A 490 -0.85 -18.59 -16.79
C THR A 490 -2.20 -18.24 -16.12
N SER A 491 -3.00 -17.38 -16.75
CA SER A 491 -4.23 -16.81 -16.18
C SER A 491 -5.45 -17.71 -16.21
N ILE A 492 -5.36 -18.86 -16.87
CA ILE A 492 -6.49 -19.78 -17.02
C ILE A 492 -6.73 -20.63 -15.77
N PHE A 493 -5.69 -20.90 -14.98
CA PHE A 493 -5.82 -21.74 -13.79
C PHE A 493 -6.77 -21.13 -12.79
N ARG A 494 -7.82 -21.88 -12.43
CA ARG A 494 -8.91 -21.45 -11.52
C ARG A 494 -9.61 -20.15 -11.92
N LEU A 495 -9.56 -19.77 -13.20
CA LEU A 495 -10.33 -18.65 -13.72
C LEU A 495 -11.85 -18.90 -13.56
N ASP A 496 -12.58 -17.94 -12.99
CA ASP A 496 -14.05 -17.93 -12.98
C ASP A 496 -14.56 -16.63 -13.60
N ALA A 497 -14.98 -16.70 -14.87
CA ALA A 497 -15.35 -15.53 -15.67
C ALA A 497 -16.84 -15.44 -16.03
N ARG A 498 -17.74 -15.93 -15.17
CA ARG A 498 -19.19 -15.98 -15.44
C ARG A 498 -19.89 -14.63 -15.35
N PHE A 499 -21.03 -14.51 -16.03
CA PHE A 499 -22.00 -13.41 -15.90
C PHE A 499 -21.48 -12.04 -16.34
N ASN A 500 -20.42 -12.00 -17.16
CA ASN A 500 -19.97 -10.76 -17.76
C ASN A 500 -20.74 -10.44 -19.05
N VAL A 501 -20.81 -9.15 -19.35
CA VAL A 501 -21.28 -8.58 -20.62
C VAL A 501 -20.07 -8.14 -21.42
N ILE A 502 -19.89 -8.68 -22.62
CA ILE A 502 -18.71 -8.45 -23.46
C ILE A 502 -19.08 -8.22 -24.93
N ASN A 503 -18.14 -7.66 -25.68
CA ASN A 503 -18.18 -7.72 -27.15
C ASN A 503 -17.56 -9.04 -27.63
N THR A 504 -16.24 -9.19 -27.45
CA THR A 504 -15.43 -10.27 -28.01
C THR A 504 -14.39 -10.78 -27.01
N LEU A 505 -13.91 -12.01 -27.23
CA LEU A 505 -12.96 -12.72 -26.36
C LEU A 505 -11.70 -13.10 -27.15
N SER A 506 -10.53 -13.00 -26.52
CA SER A 506 -9.26 -13.54 -27.01
C SER A 506 -8.60 -14.45 -25.98
N TYR A 507 -8.09 -15.58 -26.46
CA TYR A 507 -7.12 -16.42 -25.76
C TYR A 507 -5.76 -16.24 -26.45
N THR A 508 -4.87 -15.47 -25.84
CA THR A 508 -3.60 -15.08 -26.46
C THR A 508 -2.49 -16.06 -26.06
N ALA A 509 -1.83 -16.65 -27.06
CA ALA A 509 -0.73 -17.60 -26.87
C ALA A 509 -1.04 -18.77 -25.90
N MET A 510 -2.30 -19.21 -25.88
CA MET A 510 -2.79 -20.23 -24.94
C MET A 510 -3.25 -21.50 -25.68
N PRO A 511 -2.61 -22.66 -25.43
CA PRO A 511 -3.11 -23.94 -25.91
C PRO A 511 -4.53 -24.25 -25.43
N ASP A 512 -5.40 -24.72 -26.34
CA ASP A 512 -6.81 -25.02 -26.04
C ASP A 512 -6.98 -26.02 -24.89
N ALA A 513 -6.06 -26.97 -24.74
CA ALA A 513 -6.10 -27.97 -23.67
C ALA A 513 -6.10 -27.35 -22.28
N LEU A 514 -5.49 -26.16 -22.09
CA LEU A 514 -5.44 -25.49 -20.80
C LEU A 514 -6.79 -24.96 -20.31
N LYS A 515 -7.78 -24.82 -21.20
CA LYS A 515 -9.13 -24.37 -20.84
C LYS A 515 -9.78 -25.23 -19.76
N ILE A 516 -9.38 -26.50 -19.62
CA ILE A 516 -9.89 -27.40 -18.57
C ILE A 516 -9.48 -26.99 -17.15
N LEU A 517 -8.46 -26.14 -17.02
CA LEU A 517 -7.96 -25.64 -15.73
C LEU A 517 -8.83 -24.49 -15.18
N ALA A 518 -9.70 -23.91 -16.01
CA ALA A 518 -10.63 -22.87 -15.57
C ALA A 518 -11.78 -23.49 -14.76
N ILE A 519 -12.27 -22.74 -13.76
CA ILE A 519 -13.55 -23.05 -13.10
C ILE A 519 -14.71 -22.74 -14.06
N ALA A 520 -14.63 -21.60 -14.75
CA ALA A 520 -15.57 -21.21 -15.78
C ALA A 520 -14.93 -20.21 -16.74
N LEU A 521 -15.02 -20.50 -18.03
CA LEU A 521 -14.48 -19.66 -19.10
C LEU A 521 -15.38 -18.44 -19.38
N PRO A 522 -14.83 -17.37 -19.98
CA PRO A 522 -15.59 -16.20 -20.42
C PRO A 522 -16.44 -16.45 -21.69
N GLU A 523 -17.08 -17.62 -21.79
CA GLU A 523 -17.89 -18.05 -22.94
C GLU A 523 -19.10 -18.89 -22.49
N GLY A 524 -20.06 -19.11 -23.39
CA GLY A 524 -21.23 -19.94 -23.13
C GLY A 524 -22.44 -19.22 -22.53
N PRO A 525 -23.45 -19.97 -22.05
CA PRO A 525 -24.80 -19.45 -21.78
C PRO A 525 -24.87 -18.52 -20.55
N SER A 526 -23.89 -18.59 -19.67
CA SER A 526 -23.79 -17.72 -18.49
C SER A 526 -23.28 -16.31 -18.80
N MET A 527 -23.13 -15.94 -20.08
CA MET A 527 -22.62 -14.63 -20.48
C MET A 527 -23.48 -13.96 -21.55
N ARG A 528 -23.19 -12.69 -21.80
CA ARG A 528 -23.72 -11.92 -22.93
C ARG A 528 -22.55 -11.46 -23.78
N SER A 529 -22.47 -11.92 -25.02
CA SER A 529 -21.43 -11.57 -25.99
C SER A 529 -22.00 -10.80 -27.18
N GLY A 530 -21.14 -10.21 -28.01
CA GLY A 530 -21.54 -9.41 -29.17
C GLY A 530 -22.25 -8.11 -28.81
N ILE A 531 -22.05 -7.62 -27.58
CA ILE A 531 -22.63 -6.39 -27.06
C ILE A 531 -21.67 -5.23 -27.32
N THR A 532 -22.14 -4.20 -28.02
CA THR A 532 -21.38 -2.98 -28.34
C THR A 532 -21.85 -1.84 -27.45
N ARG A 533 -21.08 -0.74 -27.35
CA ARG A 533 -21.50 0.44 -26.59
C ARG A 533 -22.82 1.02 -27.09
N GLU A 534 -23.04 1.00 -28.40
CA GLU A 534 -24.30 1.48 -29.00
C GLU A 534 -25.51 0.67 -28.50
N LYS A 535 -25.40 -0.66 -28.39
CA LYS A 535 -26.51 -1.53 -27.99
C LYS A 535 -26.94 -1.31 -26.53
N ILE A 536 -25.98 -1.05 -25.64
CA ILE A 536 -26.25 -0.86 -24.21
C ILE A 536 -26.59 0.59 -23.87
N ALA A 537 -26.39 1.54 -24.78
CA ALA A 537 -26.50 2.97 -24.48
C ALA A 537 -27.88 3.38 -23.94
N GLY A 538 -28.95 2.64 -24.28
CA GLY A 538 -30.30 2.84 -23.74
C GLY A 538 -30.52 2.30 -22.32
N ASP A 539 -29.66 1.39 -21.85
CA ASP A 539 -29.73 0.79 -20.51
C ASP A 539 -28.95 1.60 -19.46
N PHE A 540 -28.02 2.45 -19.91
CA PHE A 540 -27.35 3.41 -19.05
C PHE A 540 -28.20 4.67 -18.92
N VAL A 541 -28.27 5.22 -17.71
CA VAL A 541 -28.73 6.61 -17.55
C VAL A 541 -27.77 7.47 -18.37
N ARG A 542 -28.28 8.10 -19.44
CA ARG A 542 -27.52 9.13 -20.15
C ARG A 542 -27.09 10.16 -19.11
N TYR A 543 -25.78 10.36 -18.98
CA TYR A 543 -25.26 11.48 -18.22
C TYR A 543 -25.96 12.74 -18.73
N GLY A 544 -26.46 13.56 -17.80
CA GLY A 544 -26.76 14.95 -18.16
C GLY A 544 -25.45 15.56 -18.65
N ASP A 545 -25.52 16.37 -19.71
CA ASP A 545 -24.39 17.16 -20.23
C ASP A 545 -23.90 18.24 -19.26
N GLU A 546 -24.19 18.10 -17.95
CA GLU A 546 -23.64 18.97 -16.93
C GLU A 546 -22.16 18.62 -16.73
N PRO A 547 -21.23 19.55 -17.00
CA PRO A 547 -19.84 19.37 -16.61
C PRO A 547 -19.76 19.20 -15.09
N TRP A 548 -18.94 18.25 -14.64
CA TRP A 548 -18.61 18.04 -13.23
C TRP A 548 -17.82 19.22 -12.65
#